data_AF-A0AAU9M4X8-F1
#
_entry.id   AF-A0AAU9M4X8-F1
#
_cell.length_a   1.000
_cell.length_b   1.000
_cell.length_c   1.000
_cell.angle_alpha   90.00
_cell.angle_beta   90.00
_cell.angle_gamma   90.00
#
_symmetry.space_group_name_H-M   'P 1'
#
loop_
_entity.id
_entity.type
_entity.pdbx_description
1 polymer ?
#
loop_
_entity_poly.entity_id
_entity_poly.type
_entity_poly.pdbx_seq_one_letter_code
_entity_poly.pdbx_strand_id
1 'polypeptide(L)'
;MKIERFQMDWHTKDNGVDYGLFLMRHMEDRSGEVEKLDADFLPECTSQKMQLSEMRKKYVCKMLLSDMNFCKASFVTTPEDYDNLSSYKRKKIYTESHLHEVEVRVKAIGVL
;
A
#
# COMPACT_ATOMS: atom_id res chain seq x y z
N MET A 1 15.11 -2.17 34.34
CA MET A 1 13.92 -2.14 33.46
C MET A 1 13.80 -3.50 32.79
N LYS A 2 12.70 -4.22 33.03
CA LYS A 2 12.40 -5.50 32.37
C LYS A 2 11.59 -5.16 31.12
N ILE A 3 12.06 -5.54 29.93
CA ILE A 3 11.31 -5.35 28.69
C ILE A 3 10.40 -6.57 28.56
N GLU A 4 9.09 -6.35 28.61
CA GLU A 4 8.08 -7.38 28.41
C GLU A 4 7.50 -7.25 27.01
N ARG A 5 7.38 -8.38 26.31
CA ARG A 5 6.79 -8.41 24.97
C ARG A 5 5.28 -8.28 25.09
N PHE A 6 4.72 -7.25 24.46
CA PHE A 6 3.28 -7.08 24.36
C PHE A 6 2.63 -8.29 23.68
N GLN A 7 1.61 -8.87 24.32
CA GLN A 7 0.90 -10.05 23.82
C GLN A 7 -0.26 -9.59 22.94
N MET A 8 -0.33 -10.14 21.72
CA MET A 8 -1.41 -9.92 20.76
C MET A 8 -1.97 -11.28 20.36
N ASP A 9 -3.28 -11.41 20.23
CA ASP A 9 -3.92 -12.69 19.89
C ASP A 9 -3.56 -13.18 18.47
N TRP A 10 -3.20 -12.24 17.59
CA TRP A 10 -2.78 -12.50 16.21
C TRP A 10 -1.24 -12.59 16.06
N HIS A 11 -0.50 -12.66 17.17
CA HIS A 11 0.95 -12.77 17.17
C HIS A 11 1.42 -14.00 16.35
N THR A 12 2.50 -13.81 15.58
CA THR A 12 3.08 -14.85 14.73
C THR A 12 4.49 -15.25 15.18
N LYS A 13 4.79 -16.54 15.13
CA LYS A 13 6.11 -17.13 15.39
C LYS A 13 6.83 -17.48 14.11
N ASP A 14 6.11 -17.96 13.09
CA ASP A 14 6.69 -18.49 11.85
C ASP A 14 6.52 -17.53 10.67
N ASN A 15 5.74 -16.45 10.83
CA ASN A 15 5.55 -15.45 9.79
C ASN A 15 6.50 -14.25 9.95
N GLY A 16 7.64 -14.34 9.26
CA GLY A 16 8.68 -13.30 9.19
C GLY A 16 8.54 -12.29 8.04
N VAL A 17 7.53 -12.42 7.18
CA VAL A 17 7.45 -11.64 5.92
C VAL A 17 6.35 -10.58 5.94
N ASP A 18 5.34 -10.74 6.80
CA ASP A 18 4.14 -9.90 6.79
C ASP A 18 4.14 -8.77 7.83
N TYR A 19 5.28 -8.47 8.48
CA TYR A 19 5.38 -7.38 9.46
C TYR A 19 4.86 -6.03 8.92
N GLY A 20 5.12 -5.75 7.64
CA GLY A 20 4.60 -4.54 6.99
C GLY A 20 3.08 -4.52 6.84
N LEU A 21 2.43 -5.67 6.63
CA LEU A 21 0.97 -5.77 6.56
C LEU A 21 0.33 -5.48 7.91
N PHE A 22 0.88 -6.04 8.99
CA PHE A 22 0.41 -5.75 10.36
C PHE A 22 0.57 -4.26 10.69
N LEU A 23 1.71 -3.66 10.33
CA LEU A 23 1.92 -2.22 10.50
C LEU A 23 0.91 -1.38 9.73
N MET A 24 0.69 -1.67 8.44
CA MET A 24 -0.28 -0.94 7.62
C MET A 24 -1.70 -1.08 8.15
N ARG A 25 -2.11 -2.28 8.59
CA ARG A 25 -3.44 -2.51 9.17
C ARG A 25 -3.67 -1.69 10.42
N HIS A 26 -2.67 -1.60 11.30
CA HIS A 26 -2.76 -0.77 12.49
C HIS A 26 -2.87 0.72 12.19
N MET A 27 -2.12 1.21 11.20
CA MET A 27 -2.19 2.62 10.79
C MET A 27 -3.51 2.98 10.10
N GLU A 28 -4.22 2.01 9.53
CA GLU A 28 -5.55 2.24 8.93
C GLU A 28 -6.67 2.30 9.95
N ASP A 29 -6.65 1.41 10.94
CA ASP A 29 -7.73 1.29 11.91
C ASP A 29 -7.69 2.39 12.97
N ARG A 30 -6.50 2.93 13.23
CA ARG A 30 -6.29 3.87 14.34
C ARG A 30 -5.65 5.14 13.84
N SER A 31 -6.30 6.26 14.15
CA SER A 31 -5.75 7.62 14.07
C SER A 31 -4.56 7.84 15.04
N GLY A 32 -3.72 6.82 15.29
CA GLY A 32 -2.50 6.90 16.10
C GLY A 32 -2.62 6.46 17.56
N GLU A 33 -3.77 5.95 18.03
CA GLU A 33 -3.85 5.40 19.39
C GLU A 33 -3.07 4.08 19.50
N VAL A 34 -2.45 3.80 20.66
CA VAL A 34 -1.57 2.62 20.87
C VAL A 34 -2.19 1.56 21.80
N GLU A 35 -3.25 1.89 22.54
CA GLU A 35 -3.72 1.03 23.65
C GLU A 35 -4.62 -0.17 23.29
N LYS A 36 -5.11 -0.28 22.05
CA LYS A 36 -5.94 -1.38 21.54
C LYS A 36 -5.42 -1.85 20.18
N LEU A 37 -4.41 -2.72 20.21
CA LEU A 37 -3.82 -3.28 18.99
C LEU A 37 -4.67 -4.47 18.51
N ASP A 38 -5.92 -4.18 18.19
CA ASP A 38 -6.81 -5.14 17.55
C ASP A 38 -6.67 -4.98 16.04
N ALA A 39 -6.17 -6.02 15.37
CA ALA A 39 -5.89 -5.98 13.93
C ALA A 39 -6.95 -6.73 13.11
N ASP A 40 -7.97 -7.29 13.78
CA ASP A 40 -8.96 -8.23 13.25
C ASP A 40 -8.37 -9.48 12.57
N PHE A 41 -7.13 -9.84 12.92
CA PHE A 41 -6.51 -11.05 12.41
C PHE A 41 -6.82 -12.23 13.33
N LEU A 42 -7.06 -13.39 12.72
CA LEU A 42 -7.14 -14.64 13.45
C LEU A 42 -5.77 -14.97 14.08
N PRO A 43 -5.71 -15.81 15.13
CA PRO A 43 -4.46 -16.37 15.62
C PRO A 43 -3.68 -17.09 14.51
N GLU A 44 -2.37 -17.27 14.68
CA GLU A 44 -1.51 -17.91 13.68
C GLU A 44 -2.02 -19.30 13.30
N CYS A 45 -2.61 -19.39 12.10
CA CYS A 45 -3.22 -20.59 11.55
C CYS A 45 -3.33 -20.48 10.03
N THR A 46 -3.78 -21.55 9.37
CA THR A 46 -4.01 -21.57 7.91
C THR A 46 -4.97 -20.46 7.46
N SER A 47 -6.02 -20.20 8.24
CA SER A 47 -6.99 -19.13 7.93
C SER A 47 -6.37 -17.74 8.05
N GLN A 48 -5.48 -17.51 9.03
CA GLN A 48 -4.73 -16.26 9.12
C GLN A 48 -3.85 -16.06 7.88
N LYS A 49 -3.20 -17.11 7.37
CA LYS A 49 -2.41 -17.02 6.13
C LYS A 49 -3.27 -16.61 4.93
N MET A 50 -4.50 -17.10 4.85
CA MET A 50 -5.46 -16.66 3.82
C MET A 50 -5.85 -15.18 4.00
N GLN A 51 -6.15 -14.74 5.23
CA GLN A 51 -6.43 -13.33 5.53
C GLN A 51 -5.27 -12.43 5.11
N LEU A 52 -4.04 -12.81 5.45
CA LEU A 52 -2.83 -12.05 5.10
C LEU A 52 -2.59 -12.02 3.59
N SER A 53 -2.85 -13.12 2.87
CA SER A 53 -2.77 -13.17 1.42
C SER A 53 -3.76 -12.20 0.75
N GLU A 54 -5.01 -12.19 1.19
CA GLU A 54 -6.03 -11.26 0.66
C GLU A 54 -5.70 -9.81 1.02
N MET A 55 -5.22 -9.56 2.23
CA MET A 55 -4.76 -8.23 2.63
C MET A 55 -3.57 -7.76 1.79
N ARG A 56 -2.61 -8.64 1.48
CA ARG A 56 -1.49 -8.32 0.59
C ARG A 56 -1.99 -7.86 -0.77
N LYS A 57 -2.92 -8.60 -1.38
CA LYS A 57 -3.54 -8.18 -2.66
C LYS A 57 -4.20 -6.82 -2.51
N LYS A 58 -5.03 -6.62 -1.49
CA LYS A 58 -5.74 -5.35 -1.23
C LYS A 58 -4.79 -4.16 -1.12
N TYR A 59 -3.70 -4.29 -0.37
CA TYR A 59 -2.72 -3.20 -0.22
C TYR A 59 -1.95 -2.94 -1.51
N VAL A 60 -1.54 -3.97 -2.25
CA VAL A 60 -0.90 -3.78 -3.56
C VAL A 60 -1.85 -3.06 -4.53
N CYS A 61 -3.13 -3.42 -4.56
CA CYS A 61 -4.13 -2.71 -5.36
C CYS A 61 -4.22 -1.23 -4.95
N LYS A 62 -4.29 -0.93 -3.66
CA LYS A 62 -4.33 0.45 -3.15
C LYS A 62 -3.09 1.26 -3.57
N MET A 63 -1.89 0.68 -3.45
CA MET A 63 -0.64 1.32 -3.85
C MET A 63 -0.64 1.63 -5.35
N LEU A 64 -0.99 0.66 -6.20
CA LEU A 64 -1.00 0.86 -7.65
C LEU A 64 -2.07 1.86 -8.11
N LEU A 65 -3.26 1.84 -7.50
CA LEU A 65 -4.30 2.83 -7.79
C LEU A 65 -3.86 4.24 -7.37
N SER A 66 -3.14 4.38 -6.25
CA SER A 66 -2.53 5.64 -5.85
C SER A 66 -1.50 6.13 -6.87
N ASP A 67 -0.65 5.23 -7.37
CA ASP A 67 0.36 5.55 -8.40
C ASP A 67 -0.32 6.01 -9.70
N MET A 68 -1.39 5.33 -10.12
CA MET A 68 -2.19 5.72 -11.28
C MET A 68 -2.84 7.10 -11.06
N ASN A 69 -3.39 7.36 -9.88
CA ASN A 69 -4.00 8.64 -9.53
C ASN A 69 -2.96 9.77 -9.57
N PHE A 70 -1.75 9.53 -9.08
CA PHE A 70 -0.67 10.51 -9.11
C PHE A 70 -0.20 10.78 -10.55
N CYS A 71 -0.01 9.74 -11.35
CA CYS A 71 0.37 9.87 -12.76
C CYS A 71 -0.68 10.63 -13.56
N LYS A 72 -1.97 10.31 -13.38
CA LYS A 72 -3.09 11.02 -14.04
C LYS A 72 -3.16 12.49 -13.62
N ALA A 73 -3.00 12.81 -12.34
CA ALA A 73 -3.03 14.19 -11.86
C ALA A 73 -1.86 15.04 -12.37
N SER A 74 -0.74 14.40 -12.71
CA SER A 74 0.44 15.04 -13.29
C SER A 74 0.47 15.03 -14.82
N PHE A 75 -0.54 14.42 -15.47
CA PHE A 75 -0.54 14.24 -16.90
C PHE A 75 -0.78 15.57 -17.59
N VAL A 76 0.11 15.90 -18.51
CA VAL A 76 0.03 17.10 -19.33
C VAL A 76 -0.61 16.70 -20.65
N THR A 77 -1.85 17.12 -20.86
CA THR A 77 -2.65 16.74 -22.03
C THR A 77 -2.34 17.56 -23.28
N THR A 78 -1.75 18.75 -23.13
CA THR A 78 -1.43 19.64 -24.25
C THR A 78 0.00 20.20 -24.16
N PRO A 79 0.63 20.57 -25.29
CA PRO A 79 1.91 21.27 -25.29
C PRO A 79 1.87 22.59 -24.52
N GLU A 80 0.77 23.36 -24.60
CA GLU A 80 0.63 24.61 -23.83
C GLU A 80 0.61 24.37 -22.32
N ASP A 81 -0.03 23.30 -21.86
CA ASP A 81 -0.01 22.92 -20.43
C ASP A 81 1.42 22.63 -19.96
N TYR A 82 2.29 22.09 -20.82
CA TYR A 82 3.69 21.78 -20.49
C TYR A 82 4.54 23.04 -20.34
N ASP A 83 4.35 23.98 -21.26
CA ASP A 83 5.08 25.26 -21.26
C ASP A 83 4.73 26.10 -20.03
N ASN A 84 3.50 25.98 -19.53
CA ASN A 84 3.04 26.65 -18.31
C ASN A 84 3.51 25.99 -16.99
N LEU A 85 4.16 24.82 -17.03
CA LEU A 85 4.67 24.17 -15.82
C LEU A 85 5.96 24.81 -15.30
N SER A 86 6.06 24.91 -13.98
CA SER A 86 7.31 25.30 -13.32
C SER A 86 8.41 24.25 -13.52
N SER A 87 9.68 24.68 -13.44
CA SER A 87 10.85 23.80 -13.56
C SER A 87 10.84 22.62 -12.56
N TYR A 88 10.26 22.81 -11.38
CA TYR A 88 10.03 21.75 -10.39
C TYR A 88 8.98 20.73 -10.85
N LYS A 89 7.83 21.20 -11.37
CA LYS A 89 6.77 20.31 -11.86
C LYS A 89 7.21 19.56 -13.11
N ARG A 90 8.00 20.18 -14.00
CA ARG A 90 8.56 19.52 -15.18
C ARG A 90 9.41 18.29 -14.87
N LYS A 91 10.14 18.29 -13.75
CA LYS A 91 10.91 17.13 -13.26
C LYS A 91 10.05 15.98 -12.71
N LYS A 92 8.76 16.24 -12.44
CA LYS A 92 7.79 15.30 -11.87
C LYS A 92 6.69 14.89 -12.84
N ILE A 93 6.78 15.28 -14.12
CA ILE A 93 5.83 14.85 -15.15
C ILE A 93 6.06 13.38 -15.41
N TYR A 94 5.02 12.57 -15.25
CA TYR A 94 5.04 11.18 -15.63
C TYR A 94 4.76 11.09 -17.12
N THR A 95 5.62 10.36 -17.84
CA THR A 95 5.43 10.12 -19.27
C THR A 95 4.39 9.02 -19.50
N GLU A 96 3.89 8.92 -20.73
CA GLU A 96 3.00 7.83 -21.16
C GLU A 96 3.59 6.44 -20.87
N SER A 97 4.92 6.29 -20.95
CA SER A 97 5.62 5.05 -20.57
C SER A 97 5.44 4.68 -19.09
N HIS A 98 5.41 5.67 -18.19
CA HIS A 98 5.18 5.42 -16.76
C HIS A 98 3.73 4.99 -16.49
N LEU A 99 2.76 5.60 -17.16
CA LEU A 99 1.36 5.15 -17.10
C LEU A 99 1.20 3.73 -17.61
N HIS A 100 1.83 3.41 -18.74
CA HIS A 100 1.79 2.06 -19.32
C HIS A 100 2.38 1.02 -18.36
N GLU A 101 3.50 1.31 -17.70
CA GLU A 101 4.10 0.41 -16.70
C GLU A 101 3.16 0.15 -15.52
N VAL A 102 2.50 1.21 -15.00
CA VAL A 102 1.51 1.08 -13.93
C VAL A 102 0.32 0.23 -14.39
N GLU A 103 -0.18 0.43 -15.61
CA GLU A 103 -1.28 -0.36 -16.17
C GLU A 103 -0.92 -1.84 -16.35
N VAL A 104 0.29 -2.14 -16.82
CA VAL A 104 0.79 -3.52 -16.93
C VAL A 104 0.84 -4.18 -15.56
N ARG A 105 1.33 -3.48 -14.54
CA ARG A 105 1.39 -3.98 -13.16
C ARG A 105 0.00 -4.24 -12.58
N VAL A 106 -0.98 -3.38 -12.84
CA VAL A 106 -2.38 -3.58 -12.40
C VAL A 106 -2.99 -4.82 -13.05
N LYS A 107 -2.79 -5.02 -14.37
CA LYS A 107 -3.28 -6.21 -15.10
C LYS A 107 -2.66 -7.50 -14.57
N ALA A 108 -1.37 -7.48 -14.22
CA ALA A 108 -0.68 -8.66 -13.70
C ALA A 108 -1.23 -9.19 -12.36
N ILE A 109 -1.97 -8.36 -11.61
CA ILE A 109 -2.57 -8.73 -10.32
C ILE A 109 -4.03 -9.22 -10.48
N GLY A 110 -4.58 -9.16 -11.69
CA GLY A 110 -5.93 -9.66 -12.00
C GLY A 110 -7.06 -8.75 -11.52
N VAL A 111 -6.82 -7.44 -11.43
CA VAL A 111 -7.77 -6.44 -10.92
C VAL A 111 -8.59 -5.79 -12.05
N LEU A 112 -8.19 -5.98 -13.32
CA LEU A 112 -8.85 -5.50 -14.53
C LEU A 112 -8.77 -6.55 -15.64
#